data_AF-A0A1Q7S188-F1
#
_entry.id   AF-A0A1Q7S188-F1
#
_cell.length_a   1.000
_cell.length_b   1.000
_cell.length_c   1.000
_cell.angle_alpha   90.00
_cell.angle_beta   90.00
_cell.angle_gamma   90.00
#
_symmetry.space_group_name_H-M   'P 1'
#
loop_
_entity.id
_entity.type
_entity.pdbx_description
1 polymer ?
#
loop_
_entity_poly.entity_id
_entity_poly.type
_entity_poly.pdbx_seq_one_letter_code
_entity_poly.pdbx_strand_id
1 'polypeptide(L)'
;MSEADALVLDRSMRFSEQETALEQGWLLSELEQRFGYRLEDLARRFDRSVSWVSRRLALVEQLPEAVQQRVRAGEIAAHVAMKYLAPVARTNPKDCQRMADAFSKYRFSSCQAGELYAAWRDASPSIRQRILDSPELFLKAHQQVSLQPSSPAEELLRDLTMVVAITNRASRRLERAAPLMGPSEFEAAQRKIECAVRDLTHLAERMAKEHEHVKPKSTSHDSGTALSGSLQTRDRPRPEHIEIERAQSPAIEVLGVAGAGPSRESRSLPGSDPGVISQSQRRR
;
A
#
# COMPACT_ATOMS: atom_id res chain seq x y z
N MET A 1 11.83 44.25 5.90
CA MET A 1 11.67 42.82 5.58
C MET A 1 12.64 42.07 6.47
N SER A 2 12.20 41.07 7.24
CA SER A 2 13.11 40.27 8.06
C SER A 2 13.92 39.30 7.18
N GLU A 3 15.07 38.83 7.64
CA GLU A 3 15.89 37.81 6.94
C GLU A 3 15.05 36.54 6.66
N ALA A 4 14.25 36.12 7.65
CA ALA A 4 13.31 35.01 7.52
C ALA A 4 12.25 35.26 6.43
N ASP A 5 11.66 36.46 6.39
CA ASP A 5 10.67 36.80 5.37
C ASP A 5 11.30 36.89 3.99
N ALA A 6 12.55 37.34 3.87
CA ALA A 6 13.29 37.37 2.61
C ALA A 6 13.60 35.95 2.10
N LEU A 7 14.04 35.03 2.98
CA LEU A 7 14.29 33.63 2.64
C LEU A 7 13.01 32.90 2.23
N VAL A 8 11.93 33.08 2.99
CA VAL A 8 10.62 32.51 2.66
C VAL A 8 10.10 33.08 1.35
N LEU A 9 10.24 34.40 1.12
CA LEU A 9 9.79 35.04 -0.11
C LEU A 9 10.60 34.56 -1.33
N ASP A 10 11.93 34.59 -1.27
CA ASP A 10 12.80 34.11 -2.36
C ASP A 10 12.51 32.64 -2.68
N ARG A 11 12.35 31.79 -1.65
CA ARG A 11 12.04 30.38 -1.89
C ARG A 11 10.63 30.17 -2.42
N SER A 12 9.63 30.89 -1.90
CA SER A 12 8.25 30.79 -2.39
C SER A 12 8.14 31.22 -3.85
N MET A 13 8.93 32.21 -4.28
CA MET A 13 9.01 32.67 -5.66
C MET A 13 9.86 31.77 -6.57
N ARG A 14 10.92 31.16 -6.02
CA ARG A 14 11.85 30.26 -6.74
C ARG A 14 11.63 28.78 -6.43
N PHE A 15 10.44 28.39 -5.97
CA PHE A 15 10.09 26.99 -5.68
C PHE A 15 10.18 26.22 -7.00
N SER A 16 11.38 25.77 -7.32
CA SER A 16 11.74 25.33 -8.67
C SER A 16 11.59 23.82 -8.75
N GLU A 17 11.39 23.32 -9.97
CA GLU A 17 11.22 21.90 -10.30
C GLU A 17 12.40 20.99 -9.88
N GLN A 18 13.46 21.54 -9.25
CA GLN A 18 14.71 20.85 -8.93
C GLN A 18 14.95 20.58 -7.43
N GLU A 19 14.14 21.13 -6.52
CA GLU A 19 14.39 20.93 -5.09
C GLU A 19 14.02 19.53 -4.63
N THR A 20 14.99 18.83 -4.05
CA THR A 20 14.76 17.53 -3.45
C THR A 20 13.94 17.67 -2.16
N ALA A 21 13.19 16.63 -1.81
CA ALA A 21 12.41 16.62 -0.56
C ALA A 21 13.30 16.78 0.69
N LEU A 22 14.59 16.38 0.61
CA LEU A 22 15.58 16.59 1.67
C LEU A 22 15.98 18.05 1.82
N GLU A 23 16.24 18.76 0.70
CA GLU A 23 16.55 20.19 0.74
C GLU A 23 15.38 21.01 1.30
N GLN A 24 14.16 20.64 0.92
CA GLN A 24 12.95 21.21 1.51
C GLN A 24 12.88 20.91 3.01
N GLY A 25 13.23 19.70 3.43
CA GLY A 25 13.32 19.32 4.85
C GLY A 25 14.33 20.16 5.64
N TRP A 26 15.54 20.37 5.10
CA TRP A 26 16.57 21.17 5.76
C TRP A 26 16.16 22.64 5.90
N LEU A 27 15.57 23.23 4.86
CA LEU A 27 15.05 24.59 4.95
C LEU A 27 13.97 24.71 6.01
N LEU A 28 13.03 23.76 6.05
CA LEU A 28 11.97 23.77 7.07
C LEU A 28 12.55 23.64 8.48
N SER A 29 13.57 22.78 8.66
CA SER A 29 14.22 22.57 9.95
C SER A 29 14.97 23.83 10.41
N GLU A 30 15.65 24.54 9.51
CA GLU A 30 16.30 25.82 9.83
C GLU A 30 15.26 26.89 10.23
N LEU A 31 14.14 26.97 9.50
CA LEU A 31 13.06 27.91 9.81
C LEU A 31 12.39 27.61 11.16
N GLU A 32 12.23 26.33 11.51
CA GLU A 32 11.73 25.93 12.83
C GLU A 32 12.73 26.23 13.94
N GLN A 33 13.99 25.81 13.80
CA GLN A 33 14.99 25.85 14.86
C GLN A 33 15.56 27.26 15.10
N ARG A 34 15.91 27.98 14.02
CA ARG A 34 16.57 29.30 14.13
C ARG A 34 15.60 30.46 14.19
N PHE A 35 14.45 30.34 13.53
CA PHE A 35 13.47 31.41 13.43
C PHE A 35 12.19 31.14 14.23
N GLY A 36 12.07 29.96 14.86
CA GLY A 36 11.00 29.65 15.80
C GLY A 36 9.61 29.47 15.17
N TYR A 37 9.54 29.24 13.86
CA TYR A 37 8.25 29.03 13.19
C TYR A 37 7.62 27.70 13.61
N ARG A 38 6.32 27.73 13.90
CA ARG A 38 5.55 26.49 14.14
C ARG A 38 5.20 25.82 12.81
N LEU A 39 4.89 24.53 12.85
CA LEU A 39 4.53 23.76 11.65
C LEU A 39 3.33 24.37 10.90
N GLU A 40 2.37 24.97 11.61
CA GLU A 40 1.21 25.66 11.01
C GLU A 40 1.62 26.94 10.28
N ASP A 41 2.63 27.65 10.80
CA ASP A 41 3.17 28.86 10.17
C ASP A 41 3.92 28.50 8.89
N LEU A 42 4.75 27.46 8.95
CA LEU A 42 5.44 26.90 7.78
C LEU A 42 4.44 26.40 6.74
N ALA A 43 3.41 25.67 7.15
CA ALA A 43 2.38 25.18 6.23
C ALA A 43 1.69 26.31 5.47
N ARG A 44 1.29 27.38 6.18
CA ARG A 44 0.66 28.57 5.56
C ARG A 44 1.62 29.31 4.62
N ARG A 45 2.86 29.55 5.06
CA ARG A 45 3.87 30.31 4.30
C ARG A 45 4.30 29.60 3.01
N PHE A 46 4.30 28.27 3.02
CA PHE A 46 4.67 27.46 1.86
C PHE A 46 3.45 27.04 1.01
N ASP A 47 2.23 27.44 1.37
CA ASP A 47 0.98 26.99 0.75
C ASP A 47 0.86 25.45 0.68
N ARG A 48 1.12 24.78 1.81
CA ARG A 48 1.10 23.32 1.94
C ARG A 48 0.36 22.89 3.21
N SER A 49 0.15 21.59 3.35
CA SER A 49 -0.43 21.04 4.58
C SER A 49 0.62 20.86 5.66
N VAL A 50 0.21 20.90 6.93
CA VAL A 50 1.05 20.53 8.10
C VAL A 50 1.64 19.13 7.92
N SER A 51 0.87 18.21 7.35
CA SER A 51 1.33 16.86 7.04
C SER A 51 2.45 16.82 5.98
N TRP A 52 2.46 17.76 5.03
CA TRP A 52 3.53 17.89 4.04
C TRP A 52 4.83 18.40 4.70
N VAL A 53 4.72 19.36 5.62
CA VAL A 53 5.84 19.92 6.40
C VAL A 53 6.44 18.82 7.29
N SER A 54 5.60 18.17 8.09
CA SER A 54 6.02 17.11 9.01
C SER A 54 6.73 15.95 8.31
N ARG A 55 6.26 15.51 7.13
CA ARG A 55 6.94 14.43 6.39
C ARG A 55 8.33 14.83 5.89
N ARG A 56 8.55 16.09 5.55
CA ARG A 56 9.85 16.59 5.09
C ARG A 56 10.83 16.81 6.22
N LEU A 57 10.36 17.37 7.33
CA LEU A 57 11.14 17.43 8.58
C LEU A 57 11.57 16.03 9.02
N ALA A 58 10.67 15.04 8.94
CA ALA A 58 11.00 13.66 9.30
C ALA A 58 12.14 13.04 8.47
N LEU A 59 12.38 13.49 7.23
CA LEU A 59 13.53 13.02 6.45
C LEU A 59 14.87 13.48 7.05
N VAL A 60 14.90 14.67 7.64
CA VAL A 60 16.11 15.30 8.15
C VAL A 60 16.32 14.99 9.63
N GLU A 61 15.23 14.99 10.40
CA GLU A 61 15.28 14.87 11.86
C GLU A 61 15.30 13.43 12.35
N GLN A 62 14.69 12.50 11.59
CA GLN A 62 14.50 11.12 12.04
C GLN A 62 15.45 10.15 11.34
N LEU A 63 15.80 10.39 10.07
CA LEU A 63 16.63 9.45 9.32
C LEU A 63 18.11 9.58 9.71
N PRO A 64 18.82 8.44 9.89
CA PRO A 64 20.27 8.45 10.00
C PRO A 64 20.92 9.08 8.77
N GLU A 65 22.05 9.76 8.95
CA GLU A 65 22.79 10.46 7.88
C GLU A 65 23.07 9.54 6.67
N ALA A 66 23.49 8.30 6.92
CA ALA A 66 23.75 7.34 5.85
C ALA A 66 22.48 6.99 5.03
N VAL A 67 21.29 7.04 5.64
CA VAL A 67 20.01 6.89 4.90
C VAL A 67 19.68 8.17 4.12
N GLN A 68 19.94 9.35 4.70
CA GLN A 68 19.76 10.63 4.00
C GLN A 68 20.62 10.70 2.74
N GLN A 69 21.88 10.24 2.80
CA GLN A 69 22.78 10.17 1.63
C GLN A 69 22.23 9.27 0.51
N ARG A 70 21.66 8.10 0.84
CA ARG A 70 21.03 7.21 -0.15
C ARG A 70 19.83 7.86 -0.83
N VAL A 71 19.02 8.61 -0.08
CA VAL A 71 17.88 9.36 -0.62
C VAL A 71 18.38 10.51 -1.51
N ARG A 72 19.42 11.22 -1.09
CA ARG A 72 20.06 12.30 -1.87
C ARG A 72 20.65 11.79 -3.18
N ALA A 73 21.28 10.62 -3.16
CA ALA A 73 21.81 9.95 -4.34
C ALA A 73 20.72 9.37 -5.27
N GLY A 74 19.44 9.44 -4.88
CA GLY A 74 18.33 8.88 -5.66
C GLY A 74 18.26 7.35 -5.62
N GLU A 75 19.02 6.68 -4.75
CA GLU A 75 18.94 5.23 -4.58
C GLU A 75 17.64 4.79 -3.93
N ILE A 76 17.08 5.66 -3.08
CA ILE A 76 15.80 5.49 -2.41
C ILE A 76 14.95 6.72 -2.70
N ALA A 77 13.78 6.53 -3.30
CA ALA A 77 12.86 7.63 -3.54
C ALA A 77 12.41 8.27 -2.23
N ALA A 78 12.37 9.60 -2.18
CA ALA A 78 12.07 10.32 -0.93
C ALA A 78 10.69 9.98 -0.34
N HIS A 79 9.68 9.67 -1.18
CA HIS A 79 8.37 9.24 -0.68
C HIS A 79 8.41 7.87 -0.01
N VAL A 80 9.27 6.95 -0.46
CA VAL A 80 9.51 5.66 0.19
C VAL A 80 10.17 5.89 1.55
N ALA A 81 11.19 6.76 1.60
CA ALA A 81 11.86 7.08 2.85
C ALA A 81 10.92 7.74 3.88
N MET A 82 10.13 8.73 3.45
CA MET A 82 9.12 9.38 4.30
C MET A 82 8.08 8.39 4.84
N LYS A 83 7.58 7.49 3.98
CA LYS A 83 6.45 6.62 4.30
C LYS A 83 6.86 5.39 5.12
N TYR A 84 8.06 4.88 4.89
CA TYR A 84 8.48 3.57 5.41
C TYR A 84 9.74 3.64 6.28
N LEU A 85 10.75 4.43 5.92
CA LEU A 85 12.00 4.49 6.68
C LEU A 85 11.93 5.43 7.89
N ALA A 86 11.28 6.60 7.78
CA ALA A 86 11.16 7.55 8.89
C ALA A 86 10.41 6.95 10.10
N PRO A 87 9.29 6.21 9.93
CA PRO A 87 8.65 5.51 11.05
C PRO A 87 9.55 4.45 11.70
N VAL A 88 10.35 3.73 10.90
CA VAL A 88 11.31 2.75 11.41
C VAL A 88 12.40 3.45 12.19
N ALA A 89 12.96 4.54 11.68
CA ALA A 89 14.03 5.29 12.32
C ALA A 89 13.62 5.83 13.70
N ARG A 90 12.38 6.30 13.84
CA ARG A 90 11.79 6.73 15.11
C ARG A 90 11.77 5.61 16.16
N THR A 91 11.65 4.36 15.72
CA THR A 91 11.54 3.20 16.61
C THR A 91 12.91 2.56 16.86
N ASN A 92 13.69 2.36 15.80
CA ASN A 92 15.00 1.73 15.82
C ASN A 92 15.85 2.23 14.63
N PRO A 93 16.80 3.15 14.86
CA PRO A 93 17.70 3.67 13.82
C PRO A 93 18.55 2.58 13.15
N LYS A 94 18.92 1.51 13.87
CA LYS A 94 19.70 0.40 13.30
C LYS A 94 18.89 -0.39 12.29
N ASP A 95 17.64 -0.72 12.62
CA ASP A 95 16.74 -1.40 11.69
C ASP A 95 16.44 -0.52 10.46
N CYS A 96 16.33 0.81 10.65
CA CYS A 96 16.17 1.76 9.55
C CYS A 96 17.34 1.69 8.56
N GLN A 97 18.57 1.70 9.07
CA GLN A 97 19.77 1.58 8.23
C GLN A 97 19.77 0.26 7.46
N ARG A 98 19.55 -0.88 8.14
CA ARG A 98 19.50 -2.20 7.50
C ARG A 98 18.41 -2.28 6.43
N MET A 99 17.25 -1.69 6.69
CA MET A 99 16.14 -1.64 5.74
C MET A 99 16.46 -0.76 4.53
N ALA A 100 17.10 0.39 4.73
CA ALA A 100 17.56 1.27 3.66
C ALA A 100 18.65 0.61 2.79
N ASP A 101 19.56 -0.13 3.41
CA ASP A 101 20.58 -0.91 2.73
C ASP A 101 19.94 -1.96 1.81
N ALA A 102 18.91 -2.66 2.31
CA ALA A 102 18.13 -3.61 1.51
C ALA A 102 17.43 -2.94 0.32
N PHE A 103 16.73 -1.81 0.55
CA PHE A 103 16.02 -1.09 -0.51
C PHE A 103 16.95 -0.69 -1.66
N SER A 104 18.15 -0.23 -1.31
CA SER A 104 19.14 0.23 -2.30
C SER A 104 19.82 -0.95 -3.01
N LYS A 105 20.26 -1.96 -2.24
CA LYS A 105 20.98 -3.14 -2.78
C LYS A 105 20.11 -3.92 -3.77
N TYR A 106 18.85 -4.13 -3.42
CA TYR A 106 17.93 -4.95 -4.22
C TYR A 106 16.98 -4.13 -5.10
N ARG A 107 17.12 -2.79 -5.12
CA ARG A 107 16.32 -1.86 -5.93
C ARG A 107 14.81 -2.11 -5.79
N PHE A 108 14.34 -2.19 -4.54
CA PHE A 108 12.93 -2.47 -4.27
C PHE A 108 12.00 -1.40 -4.84
N SER A 109 10.90 -1.84 -5.44
CA SER A 109 9.82 -0.95 -5.84
C SER A 109 9.13 -0.35 -4.60
N SER A 110 8.35 0.72 -4.81
CA SER A 110 7.57 1.32 -3.71
C SER A 110 6.56 0.34 -3.09
N CYS A 111 6.09 -0.66 -3.84
CA CYS A 111 5.21 -1.71 -3.34
C CYS A 111 5.96 -2.69 -2.44
N GLN A 112 7.09 -3.21 -2.93
CA GLN A 112 7.96 -4.13 -2.19
C GLN A 112 8.48 -3.51 -0.89
N ALA A 113 8.87 -2.22 -0.94
CA ALA A 113 9.25 -1.48 0.26
C ALA A 113 8.10 -1.38 1.27
N GLY A 114 6.86 -1.21 0.78
CA GLY A 114 5.66 -1.19 1.61
C GLY A 114 5.34 -2.55 2.24
N GLU A 115 5.49 -3.64 1.49
CA GLU A 115 5.30 -5.02 1.98
C GLU A 115 6.30 -5.35 3.08
N LEU A 116 7.59 -5.09 2.85
CA LEU A 116 8.65 -5.31 3.84
C LEU A 116 8.40 -4.48 5.11
N TYR A 117 8.03 -3.20 4.96
CA TYR A 117 7.70 -2.34 6.09
C TYR A 117 6.51 -2.84 6.88
N ALA A 118 5.41 -3.23 6.22
CA ALA A 118 4.22 -3.74 6.89
C ALA A 118 4.55 -5.00 7.71
N ALA A 119 5.28 -5.94 7.11
CA ALA A 119 5.72 -7.14 7.79
C ALA A 119 6.65 -6.85 8.96
N TRP A 120 7.61 -5.94 8.81
CA TRP A 120 8.49 -5.52 9.89
C TRP A 120 7.72 -4.84 11.04
N ARG A 121 6.76 -3.97 10.72
CA ARG A 121 5.95 -3.24 11.71
C ARG A 121 5.18 -4.20 12.60
N ASP A 122 4.54 -5.19 11.99
CA ASP A 122 3.63 -6.13 12.67
C ASP A 122 4.37 -7.35 13.27
N ALA A 123 5.67 -7.49 12.99
CA ALA A 123 6.52 -8.57 13.49
C ALA A 123 7.04 -8.37 14.92
N SER A 124 7.28 -9.50 15.60
CA SER A 124 8.05 -9.53 16.85
C SER A 124 9.53 -9.19 16.63
N PRO A 125 10.30 -8.80 17.66
CA PRO A 125 11.70 -8.42 17.49
C PRO A 125 12.59 -9.48 16.81
N SER A 126 12.39 -10.76 17.12
CA SER A 126 13.13 -11.86 16.49
C SER A 126 12.76 -12.04 15.01
N ILE A 127 11.49 -11.86 14.66
CA ILE A 127 11.02 -11.93 13.27
C ILE A 127 11.53 -10.70 12.50
N ARG A 128 11.55 -9.50 13.10
CA ARG A 128 12.13 -8.30 12.48
C ARG A 128 13.58 -8.51 12.06
N GLN A 129 14.40 -9.11 12.93
CA GLN A 129 15.79 -9.43 12.59
C GLN A 129 15.86 -10.39 11.40
N ARG A 130 15.09 -11.49 11.41
CA ARG A 130 15.05 -12.45 10.30
C ARG A 130 14.61 -11.82 8.97
N ILE A 131 13.62 -10.92 9.01
CA ILE A 131 13.17 -10.18 7.82
C ILE A 131 14.31 -9.31 7.27
N LEU A 132 15.05 -8.62 8.13
CA LEU A 132 16.17 -7.76 7.74
C LEU A 132 17.47 -8.52 7.41
N ASP A 133 17.63 -9.76 7.89
CA ASP A 133 18.74 -10.65 7.53
C ASP A 133 18.59 -11.19 6.11
N SER A 134 17.36 -11.40 5.65
CA SER A 134 17.07 -11.97 4.32
C SER A 134 15.81 -11.37 3.67
N PRO A 135 15.83 -10.08 3.32
CA PRO A 135 14.65 -9.36 2.84
C PRO A 135 14.15 -9.86 1.46
N GLU A 136 15.05 -10.32 0.59
CA GLU A 136 14.69 -10.90 -0.71
C GLU A 136 13.98 -12.26 -0.58
N LEU A 137 14.42 -13.10 0.36
CA LEU A 137 13.78 -14.39 0.64
C LEU A 137 12.39 -14.18 1.24
N PHE A 138 12.27 -13.21 2.15
CA PHE A 138 10.98 -12.80 2.69
C PHE A 138 10.01 -12.41 1.56
N LEU A 139 10.41 -11.52 0.65
CA LEU A 139 9.53 -11.08 -0.43
C LEU A 139 9.14 -12.21 -1.38
N LYS A 140 10.08 -13.09 -1.75
CA LYS A 140 9.77 -14.26 -2.58
C LYS A 140 8.75 -15.18 -1.92
N ALA A 141 8.94 -15.49 -0.64
CA ALA A 141 8.01 -16.30 0.12
C ALA A 141 6.65 -15.61 0.29
N HIS A 142 6.65 -14.30 0.57
CA HIS A 142 5.43 -13.52 0.76
C HIS A 142 4.62 -13.39 -0.54
N GLN A 143 5.29 -13.21 -1.68
CA GLN A 143 4.65 -13.22 -3.00
C GLN A 143 4.09 -14.59 -3.35
N GLN A 144 4.77 -15.69 -3.01
CA GLN A 144 4.24 -17.04 -3.21
C GLN A 144 2.97 -17.31 -2.40
N VAL A 145 2.88 -16.77 -1.18
CA VAL A 145 1.66 -16.82 -0.37
C VAL A 145 0.57 -15.92 -0.96
N SER A 146 0.91 -14.73 -1.46
CA SER A 146 -0.06 -13.81 -2.08
C SER A 146 -0.51 -14.22 -3.48
N LEU A 147 0.22 -15.09 -4.17
CA LEU A 147 -0.11 -15.66 -5.49
C LEU A 147 -0.96 -16.93 -5.37
N GLN A 148 -1.12 -17.48 -4.17
CA GLN A 148 -2.19 -18.44 -3.96
C GLN A 148 -3.51 -17.71 -4.27
N PRO A 149 -4.36 -18.27 -5.15
CA PRO A 149 -5.65 -17.65 -5.43
C PRO A 149 -6.35 -17.43 -4.10
N SER A 150 -6.72 -16.17 -3.84
CA SER A 150 -7.48 -15.83 -2.64
C SER A 150 -8.70 -16.74 -2.65
N SER A 151 -9.04 -17.32 -1.51
CA SER A 151 -10.27 -18.09 -1.45
C SER A 151 -11.43 -17.16 -1.89
N PRO A 152 -12.48 -17.66 -2.57
CA PRO A 152 -13.60 -16.83 -2.96
C PRO A 152 -14.20 -16.00 -1.81
N ALA A 153 -14.07 -16.50 -0.57
CA ALA A 153 -14.43 -15.78 0.64
C ALA A 153 -13.52 -14.57 0.95
N GLU A 154 -12.21 -14.70 0.76
CA GLU A 154 -11.25 -13.59 0.95
C GLU A 154 -11.41 -12.51 -0.12
N GLU A 155 -11.71 -12.89 -1.37
CA GLU A 155 -12.04 -11.94 -2.44
C GLU A 155 -13.29 -11.13 -2.09
N LEU A 156 -14.36 -11.81 -1.64
CA LEU A 156 -15.58 -11.15 -1.17
C LEU A 156 -15.30 -10.18 0.01
N LEU A 157 -14.52 -10.61 1.00
CA LEU A 157 -14.16 -9.75 2.14
C LEU A 157 -13.31 -8.54 1.71
N ARG A 158 -12.44 -8.71 0.72
CA ARG A 158 -11.64 -7.61 0.15
C ARG A 158 -12.53 -6.59 -0.57
N ASP A 159 -13.48 -7.05 -1.36
CA ASP A 159 -14.44 -6.18 -2.05
C ASP A 159 -15.32 -5.41 -1.05
N LEU A 160 -15.80 -6.07 0.00
CA LEU A 160 -16.55 -5.41 1.08
C LEU A 160 -15.70 -4.36 1.82
N THR A 161 -14.42 -4.65 2.04
CA THR A 161 -13.47 -3.68 2.60
C THR A 161 -13.29 -2.47 1.67
N MET A 162 -13.24 -2.69 0.34
CA MET A 162 -13.20 -1.61 -0.64
C MET A 162 -14.46 -0.75 -0.62
N VAL A 163 -15.64 -1.35 -0.49
CA VAL A 163 -16.91 -0.62 -0.34
C VAL A 163 -16.84 0.33 0.84
N VAL A 164 -16.40 -0.12 2.02
CA VAL A 164 -16.23 0.73 3.22
C VAL A 164 -15.25 1.89 2.94
N ALA A 165 -14.12 1.60 2.30
CA ALA A 165 -13.14 2.64 1.97
C ALA A 165 -13.68 3.68 0.98
N ILE A 166 -14.49 3.26 0.01
CA ILE A 166 -15.16 4.14 -0.96
C ILE A 166 -16.21 5.00 -0.26
N THR A 167 -17.04 4.43 0.61
CA THR A 167 -18.05 5.17 1.40
C THR A 167 -17.39 6.25 2.26
N ASN A 168 -16.32 5.91 2.97
CA ASN A 168 -15.56 6.89 3.77
C ASN A 168 -14.95 8.01 2.91
N ARG A 169 -14.51 7.68 1.69
CA ARG A 169 -14.00 8.67 0.74
C ARG A 169 -15.11 9.55 0.19
N ALA A 170 -16.27 8.99 -0.11
CA ALA A 170 -17.45 9.71 -0.57
C ALA A 170 -17.94 10.69 0.50
N SER A 171 -17.99 10.28 1.78
CA SER A 171 -18.31 11.16 2.91
C SER A 171 -17.38 12.37 3.00
N ARG A 172 -16.05 12.17 2.97
CA ARG A 172 -15.08 13.29 2.94
C ARG A 172 -15.19 14.18 1.71
N ARG A 173 -15.64 13.65 0.57
CA ARG A 173 -15.89 14.43 -0.66
C ARG A 173 -17.19 15.22 -0.56
N LEU A 174 -18.22 14.63 0.05
CA LEU A 174 -19.50 15.30 0.30
C LEU A 174 -19.32 16.52 1.19
N GLU A 175 -18.52 16.44 2.26
CA GLU A 175 -18.19 17.60 3.11
C GLU A 175 -17.63 18.79 2.32
N ARG A 176 -16.89 18.52 1.24
CA ARG A 176 -16.29 19.54 0.37
C ARG A 176 -17.23 20.01 -0.73
N ALA A 177 -18.07 19.10 -1.25
CA ALA A 177 -18.97 19.36 -2.37
C ALA A 177 -20.30 19.98 -1.93
N ALA A 178 -20.79 19.68 -0.71
CA ALA A 178 -22.09 20.09 -0.22
C ALA A 178 -22.38 21.61 -0.34
N PRO A 179 -21.42 22.53 -0.06
CA PRO A 179 -21.67 23.97 -0.22
C PRO A 179 -21.81 24.43 -1.68
N LEU A 180 -21.37 23.61 -2.63
CA LEU A 180 -21.32 23.92 -4.07
C LEU A 180 -22.38 23.16 -4.87
N MET A 181 -23.08 22.21 -4.25
CA MET A 181 -24.04 21.35 -4.92
C MET A 181 -25.42 22.01 -5.01
N GLY A 182 -26.04 21.92 -6.19
CA GLY A 182 -27.43 22.32 -6.40
C GLY A 182 -28.44 21.26 -5.94
N PRO A 183 -29.75 21.61 -5.79
CA PRO A 183 -30.79 20.68 -5.34
C PRO A 183 -30.90 19.39 -6.18
N SER A 184 -30.73 19.48 -7.50
CA SER A 184 -30.77 18.33 -8.40
C SER A 184 -29.58 17.37 -8.23
N GLU A 185 -28.40 17.91 -7.90
CA GLU A 185 -27.20 17.12 -7.64
C GLU A 185 -27.31 16.41 -6.28
N PHE A 186 -27.93 17.06 -5.29
CA PHE A 186 -28.28 16.44 -4.01
C PHE A 186 -29.26 15.28 -4.19
N GLU A 187 -30.35 15.48 -4.93
CA GLU A 187 -31.30 14.39 -5.22
C GLU A 187 -30.64 13.22 -5.96
N ALA A 188 -29.80 13.51 -6.95
CA ALA A 188 -29.08 12.47 -7.69
C ALA A 188 -28.13 11.66 -6.78
N ALA A 189 -27.39 12.35 -5.90
CA ALA A 189 -26.53 11.70 -4.91
C ALA A 189 -27.33 10.85 -3.92
N GLN A 190 -28.46 11.36 -3.42
CA GLN A 190 -29.34 10.64 -2.52
C GLN A 190 -29.90 9.37 -3.15
N ARG A 191 -30.40 9.43 -4.40
CA ARG A 191 -30.89 8.25 -5.13
C ARG A 191 -29.80 7.18 -5.31
N LYS A 192 -28.55 7.59 -5.55
CA LYS A 192 -27.41 6.66 -5.66
C LYS A 192 -27.06 6.01 -4.33
N ILE A 193 -27.15 6.76 -3.22
CA ILE A 193 -26.98 6.21 -1.86
C ILE A 193 -28.08 5.18 -1.56
N GLU A 194 -29.34 5.52 -1.84
CA GLU A 194 -30.48 4.62 -1.63
C GLU A 194 -30.33 3.31 -2.44
N CYS A 195 -29.89 3.41 -3.70
CA CYS A 195 -29.58 2.22 -4.50
C CYS A 195 -28.47 1.36 -3.87
N ALA A 196 -27.37 1.98 -3.45
CA ALA A 196 -26.25 1.26 -2.83
C ALA A 196 -26.65 0.58 -1.51
N VAL A 197 -27.46 1.25 -0.67
CA VAL A 197 -27.98 0.67 0.57
C VAL A 197 -28.86 -0.53 0.26
N ARG A 198 -29.79 -0.43 -0.71
CA ARG A 198 -30.63 -1.55 -1.12
C ARG A 198 -29.81 -2.76 -1.60
N ASP A 199 -28.82 -2.51 -2.45
CA ASP A 199 -28.00 -3.59 -3.03
C ASP A 199 -27.16 -4.30 -1.94
N LEU A 200 -26.63 -3.54 -0.97
CA LEU A 200 -25.88 -4.09 0.17
C LEU A 200 -26.79 -4.85 1.15
N THR A 201 -28.00 -4.36 1.41
CA THR A 201 -28.99 -5.07 2.24
C THR A 201 -29.39 -6.39 1.57
N HIS A 202 -29.65 -6.37 0.26
CA HIS A 202 -29.98 -7.59 -0.49
C HIS A 202 -28.81 -8.59 -0.47
N LEU A 203 -27.56 -8.12 -0.59
CA LEU A 203 -26.39 -8.97 -0.45
C LEU A 203 -26.30 -9.61 0.94
N ALA A 204 -26.55 -8.85 2.01
CA ALA A 204 -26.55 -9.35 3.38
C ALA A 204 -27.65 -10.40 3.62
N GLU A 205 -28.86 -10.18 3.10
CA GLU A 205 -29.96 -11.15 3.17
C GLU A 205 -29.63 -12.45 2.42
N ARG A 206 -28.99 -12.34 1.24
CA ARG A 206 -28.53 -13.52 0.49
C ARG A 206 -27.50 -14.31 1.29
N MET A 207 -26.51 -13.64 1.88
CA MET A 207 -25.52 -14.29 2.74
C MET A 207 -26.18 -15.02 3.92
N ALA A 208 -27.15 -14.38 4.60
CA ALA A 208 -27.87 -15.01 5.71
C ALA A 208 -28.63 -16.28 5.28
N LYS A 209 -29.31 -16.24 4.12
CA LYS A 209 -30.00 -17.40 3.54
C LYS A 209 -29.00 -18.50 3.19
N GLU A 210 -27.88 -18.18 2.54
CA GLU A 210 -26.85 -19.16 2.16
C GLU A 210 -26.18 -19.80 3.41
N HIS A 211 -26.01 -19.06 4.51
CA HIS A 211 -25.50 -19.59 5.77
C HIS A 211 -26.50 -20.49 6.53
N GLU A 212 -27.81 -20.25 6.45
CA GLU A 212 -28.82 -21.12 7.07
C GLU A 212 -28.89 -22.51 6.41
N HIS A 213 -28.65 -22.62 5.11
CA HIS A 213 -28.66 -23.89 4.36
C HIS A 213 -27.44 -24.78 4.63
N VAL A 214 -26.40 -24.25 5.29
CA VAL A 214 -25.13 -24.96 5.58
C VAL A 214 -25.08 -25.50 7.01
N LYS A 215 -26.14 -25.36 7.82
CA LYS A 215 -26.22 -26.10 9.09
C LYS A 215 -26.39 -27.59 8.80
N PRO A 216 -25.52 -28.49 9.28
CA PRO A 216 -25.72 -29.92 9.12
C PRO A 216 -27.00 -30.30 9.85
N LYS A 217 -28.03 -30.66 9.10
CA LYS A 217 -29.21 -31.33 9.64
C LYS A 217 -28.69 -32.64 10.23
N SER A 218 -28.58 -32.73 11.56
CA SER A 218 -28.28 -34.01 12.19
C SER A 218 -29.43 -34.94 11.83
N THR A 219 -29.16 -35.96 11.03
CA THR A 219 -30.05 -37.12 10.91
C THR A 219 -29.95 -37.89 12.21
N SER A 220 -30.63 -37.38 13.24
CA SER A 220 -30.95 -38.12 14.45
C SER A 220 -32.24 -38.88 14.18
N HIS A 221 -32.12 -40.10 13.69
CA HIS A 221 -33.02 -41.22 13.95
C HIS A 221 -32.32 -42.49 13.48
N ASP A 222 -31.75 -43.26 14.41
CA ASP A 222 -32.39 -44.52 14.81
C ASP A 222 -31.76 -45.09 16.09
N SER A 223 -32.66 -45.44 17.01
CA SER A 223 -32.38 -46.10 18.28
C SER A 223 -32.56 -47.60 18.14
N GLY A 224 -31.73 -48.37 18.85
CA GLY A 224 -31.89 -49.81 19.11
C GLY A 224 -30.92 -50.65 18.28
N THR A 225 -29.98 -51.40 18.84
CA THR A 225 -30.18 -52.40 19.89
C THR A 225 -28.84 -52.72 20.56
N ALA A 226 -28.85 -52.85 21.88
CA ALA A 226 -27.70 -53.29 22.68
C ALA A 226 -27.45 -54.80 22.49
N LEU A 227 -26.19 -55.20 22.40
CA LEU A 227 -25.72 -56.53 22.82
C LEU A 227 -24.29 -56.41 23.36
N SER A 228 -24.21 -56.53 24.69
CA SER A 228 -23.00 -56.72 25.47
C SER A 228 -22.57 -58.19 25.36
N GLY A 229 -21.28 -58.45 25.13
CA GLY A 229 -20.77 -59.80 24.90
C GLY A 229 -19.25 -59.91 24.88
N SER A 230 -18.65 -59.66 26.04
CA SER A 230 -17.53 -60.38 26.67
C SER A 230 -16.33 -60.94 25.86
N LEU A 231 -15.15 -60.68 26.44
CA LEU A 231 -13.95 -61.53 26.63
C LEU A 231 -12.64 -61.17 25.90
N GLN A 232 -11.65 -60.92 26.76
CA GLN A 232 -10.19 -61.07 26.62
C GLN A 232 -9.84 -62.34 25.81
N THR A 233 -8.72 -62.46 25.07
CA THR A 233 -7.35 -62.49 25.59
C THR A 233 -6.34 -62.67 24.43
N ARG A 234 -5.08 -62.25 24.66
CA ARG A 234 -3.79 -62.68 24.06
C ARG A 234 -3.24 -62.02 22.78
N ASP A 235 -2.41 -61.00 23.04
CA ASP A 235 -0.95 -60.93 22.84
C ASP A 235 -0.21 -61.72 21.72
N ARG A 236 0.53 -60.93 20.92
CA ARG A 236 1.75 -61.16 20.09
C ARG A 236 1.70 -61.88 18.72
N PRO A 237 2.66 -61.62 17.80
CA PRO A 237 3.51 -60.42 17.59
C PRO A 237 3.55 -59.92 16.11
N ARG A 238 4.23 -58.78 15.95
CA ARG A 238 4.54 -57.96 14.75
C ARG A 238 5.23 -58.73 13.60
N PRO A 239 4.92 -58.44 12.33
CA PRO A 239 5.83 -58.66 11.20
C PRO A 239 6.45 -57.34 10.71
N GLU A 240 7.71 -57.47 10.30
CA GLU A 240 8.57 -56.42 9.78
C GLU A 240 8.25 -56.02 8.33
N HIS A 241 8.79 -54.86 7.99
CA HIS A 241 8.94 -54.19 6.70
C HIS A 241 8.85 -55.06 5.43
N ILE A 242 8.05 -54.59 4.47
CA ILE A 242 8.26 -54.85 3.04
C ILE A 242 8.25 -53.50 2.30
N GLU A 243 9.33 -53.29 1.55
CA GLU A 243 9.56 -52.18 0.63
C GLU A 243 8.55 -52.19 -0.53
N ILE A 244 8.10 -51.01 -0.97
CA ILE A 244 7.44 -50.86 -2.26
C ILE A 244 8.24 -49.86 -3.08
N GLU A 245 9.07 -50.43 -3.95
CA GLU A 245 9.67 -49.87 -5.13
C GLU A 245 8.59 -49.25 -6.04
N ARG A 246 8.79 -47.99 -6.47
CA ARG A 246 8.07 -47.47 -7.64
C ARG A 246 8.94 -46.56 -8.47
N ALA A 247 9.35 -47.09 -9.61
CA ALA A 247 9.85 -46.36 -10.76
C ALA A 247 8.79 -45.37 -11.29
N GLN A 248 9.25 -44.23 -11.83
CA GLN A 248 8.88 -43.69 -13.15
C GLN A 248 9.56 -42.32 -13.41
N SER A 249 10.41 -42.29 -14.44
CA SER A 249 10.80 -41.10 -15.22
C SER A 249 9.70 -40.78 -16.27
N PRO A 250 9.83 -39.82 -17.22
CA PRO A 250 10.67 -38.61 -17.30
C PRO A 250 9.93 -37.33 -17.82
N ALA A 251 10.67 -36.22 -17.76
CA ALA A 251 10.80 -35.08 -18.71
C ALA A 251 9.62 -34.56 -19.57
N ILE A 252 9.39 -33.25 -19.47
CA ILE A 252 9.01 -32.40 -20.61
C ILE A 252 9.90 -31.14 -20.59
N GLU A 253 10.75 -31.02 -21.62
CA GLU A 253 11.37 -29.77 -22.07
C GLU A 253 10.33 -28.94 -22.84
N VAL A 254 10.31 -27.62 -22.62
CA VAL A 254 9.91 -26.68 -23.67
C VAL A 254 10.87 -25.49 -23.70
N LEU A 255 11.58 -25.44 -24.83
CA LEU A 255 12.35 -24.39 -25.48
C LEU A 255 12.00 -22.94 -25.15
N GLY A 256 13.06 -22.13 -25.01
CA GLY A 256 13.00 -20.67 -25.00
C GLY A 256 13.00 -20.05 -26.39
N VAL A 257 12.62 -18.77 -26.44
CA VAL A 257 12.97 -17.82 -27.51
C VAL A 257 13.28 -16.47 -26.87
N ALA A 258 14.39 -15.88 -27.30
CA ALA A 258 14.97 -14.62 -26.87
C ALA A 258 14.30 -13.38 -27.52
N GLY A 259 14.48 -12.21 -26.90
CA GLY A 259 14.18 -10.92 -27.53
C GLY A 259 14.26 -9.73 -26.58
N ALA A 260 15.48 -9.25 -26.32
CA ALA A 260 15.74 -7.99 -25.63
C ALA A 260 15.56 -6.80 -26.58
N GLY A 261 14.87 -5.75 -26.12
CA GLY A 261 14.82 -4.43 -26.73
C GLY A 261 14.35 -3.37 -25.71
N PRO A 262 14.99 -2.18 -25.63
CA PRO A 262 14.69 -1.20 -24.59
C PRO A 262 13.47 -0.33 -24.96
N SER A 263 12.54 -0.19 -24.02
CA SER A 263 11.38 0.69 -24.17
C SER A 263 11.75 2.12 -23.75
N ARG A 264 11.73 3.02 -24.73
CA ARG A 264 12.07 4.44 -24.64
C ARG A 264 10.76 5.22 -24.44
N GLU A 265 10.49 5.72 -23.24
CA GLU A 265 9.35 6.60 -22.97
C GLU A 265 9.56 7.95 -23.67
N SER A 266 8.86 8.16 -24.78
CA SER A 266 8.72 9.47 -25.40
C SER A 266 7.38 10.07 -25.01
N ARG A 267 7.50 11.19 -24.30
CA ARG A 267 6.46 12.14 -23.90
C ARG A 267 5.88 12.80 -25.16
N SER A 268 4.56 12.81 -25.32
CA SER A 268 3.88 13.67 -26.31
C SER A 268 2.92 14.60 -25.58
N LEU A 269 3.27 15.89 -25.56
CA LEU A 269 2.40 17.00 -25.20
C LEU A 269 1.51 17.36 -26.40
N PRO A 270 0.31 17.95 -26.19
CA PRO A 270 -0.51 18.47 -27.28
C PRO A 270 0.08 19.77 -27.83
N GLY A 271 0.20 19.86 -29.16
CA GLY A 271 0.68 21.03 -29.88
C GLY A 271 -0.35 22.16 -29.90
N SER A 272 0.10 23.37 -29.59
CA SER A 272 -0.55 24.61 -30.02
C SER A 272 -0.17 24.89 -31.47
N ASP A 273 -1.16 25.24 -32.29
CA ASP A 273 -0.98 25.63 -33.69
C ASP A 273 -1.27 27.13 -33.84
N PRO A 274 -0.39 27.94 -34.46
CA PRO A 274 -0.65 29.34 -34.76
C PRO A 274 -1.05 29.56 -36.23
N GLY A 275 -2.26 30.11 -36.40
CA GLY A 275 -2.64 31.21 -37.31
C GLY A 275 -2.30 31.18 -38.80
N VAL A 276 -3.33 31.39 -39.64
CA VAL A 276 -3.22 32.26 -40.83
C VAL A 276 -4.47 33.13 -41.00
N ILE A 277 -4.18 34.39 -41.28
CA ILE A 277 -5.01 35.59 -41.49
C ILE A 277 -5.67 35.59 -42.88
N SER A 278 -6.88 36.13 -43.02
CA SER A 278 -7.20 37.22 -43.99
C SER A 278 -8.63 37.77 -43.88
N GLN A 279 -8.69 39.06 -43.53
CA GLN A 279 -9.46 40.18 -44.13
C GLN A 279 -10.91 39.91 -44.59
N SER A 280 -11.92 40.70 -44.22
CA SER A 280 -12.05 42.09 -44.69
C SER A 280 -13.19 42.85 -43.98
N GLN A 281 -12.87 44.08 -43.55
CA GLN A 281 -13.64 45.34 -43.65
C GLN A 281 -15.18 45.42 -43.59
N ARG A 282 -15.60 46.46 -42.82
CA ARG A 282 -16.81 47.32 -42.95
C ARG A 282 -18.14 46.66 -42.53
N ARG A 283 -19.06 47.30 -41.80
CA ARG A 283 -19.40 48.73 -41.68
C ARG A 283 -20.44 48.88 -40.55
N ARG A 284 -20.37 50.04 -39.88
CA ARG A 284 -21.39 50.72 -39.02
C ARG A 284 -21.65 50.16 -37.63
#